data_AF-A0A3E0N1S6-F1
#
_entry.id   AF-A0A3E0N1S6-F1
#
_cell.length_a   1.000
_cell.length_b   1.000
_cell.length_c   1.000
_cell.angle_alpha   90.00
_cell.angle_beta   90.00
_cell.angle_gamma   90.00
#
_symmetry.space_group_name_H-M   'P 1'
#
loop_
_entity.id
_entity.type
_entity.pdbx_description
1 polymer ?
#
loop_
_entity_poly.entity_id
_entity_poly.type
_entity_poly.pdbx_seq_one_letter_code
_entity_poly.pdbx_strand_id
1 'polypeptide(L)'
;MKATLFNQAALLSLVVAVAPLASGCNQQASEPSGESTPVAETAHDDHEGHAHDDPSHGGWWCVEHGIPEEECSMCSAKAADEFKAKGDWCEEHNRAESQCFICDPSRAEKFAKLYEAKVGHAPPKHEDDE
;
A
#
# COMPACT_ATOMS: atom_id res chain seq x y z
N MET A 1 -33.25 4.27 33.63
CA MET A 1 -34.08 5.26 32.91
C MET A 1 -34.07 6.56 33.70
N LYS A 2 -33.40 7.60 33.20
CA LYS A 2 -33.52 9.00 33.65
C LYS A 2 -32.95 9.85 32.52
N ALA A 3 -33.85 10.31 31.66
CA ALA A 3 -33.58 11.29 30.61
C ALA A 3 -33.71 12.68 31.22
N THR A 4 -32.71 13.53 30.99
CA THR A 4 -32.78 14.99 31.13
C THR A 4 -31.49 15.55 30.53
N LEU A 5 -31.40 16.61 29.73
CA LEU A 5 -32.33 17.55 29.08
C LEU A 5 -31.42 18.30 28.08
N PHE A 6 -31.94 18.61 26.90
CA PHE A 6 -31.31 19.48 25.89
C PHE A 6 -31.16 20.92 26.43
N ASN A 7 -30.04 21.58 26.11
CA ASN A 7 -29.88 23.04 26.10
C ASN A 7 -28.89 23.35 24.95
N GLN A 8 -29.33 23.80 23.77
CA GLN A 8 -29.62 25.21 23.39
C GLN A 8 -28.51 26.18 23.83
N ALA A 9 -27.96 27.10 23.04
CA ALA A 9 -28.01 27.48 21.63
C ALA A 9 -26.99 28.64 21.47
N ALA A 10 -26.59 28.96 20.23
CA ALA A 10 -25.84 30.15 19.80
C ALA A 10 -24.34 30.18 20.20
N LEU A 11 -23.38 30.57 19.35
CA LEU A 11 -23.27 31.72 18.45
C LEU A 11 -22.32 31.33 17.28
N LEU A 12 -22.71 31.38 16.01
CA LEU A 12 -22.61 32.50 15.05
C LEU A 12 -21.25 33.22 14.97
N SER A 13 -20.70 33.23 13.74
CA SER A 13 -19.57 34.02 13.18
C SER A 13 -18.22 33.26 13.17
N LEU A 14 -17.51 33.11 12.06
CA LEU A 14 -17.17 34.12 11.05
C LEU A 14 -16.91 33.44 9.69
N VAL A 15 -17.61 33.89 8.65
CA VAL A 15 -17.33 33.56 7.25
C VAL A 15 -16.03 34.27 6.87
N VAL A 16 -14.96 33.50 6.60
CA VAL A 16 -13.75 34.03 5.95
C VAL A 16 -13.92 33.89 4.44
N ALA A 17 -13.80 35.03 3.76
CA ALA A 17 -14.07 35.23 2.36
C ALA A 17 -13.19 34.36 1.44
N VAL A 18 -13.86 33.76 0.46
CA VAL A 18 -13.28 33.12 -0.72
C VAL A 18 -12.73 34.21 -1.65
N ALA A 19 -11.46 34.09 -2.06
CA ALA A 19 -10.87 34.86 -3.15
C ALA A 19 -10.35 33.89 -4.22
N PRO A 20 -11.03 33.74 -5.38
CA PRO A 20 -10.51 32.99 -6.50
C PRO A 20 -9.70 33.91 -7.41
N LEU A 21 -8.39 33.68 -7.50
CA LEU A 21 -7.55 34.23 -8.58
C LEU A 21 -7.63 33.26 -9.76
N ALA A 22 -8.43 33.62 -10.76
CA ALA A 22 -8.38 33.06 -12.09
C ALA A 22 -7.33 33.81 -12.91
N SER A 23 -6.34 33.11 -13.49
CA SER A 23 -5.78 33.33 -14.83
C SER A 23 -4.51 32.51 -15.01
N GLY A 24 -4.57 31.50 -15.89
CA GLY A 24 -3.40 30.70 -16.24
C GLY A 24 -3.67 29.59 -17.27
N CYS A 25 -4.48 29.83 -18.30
CA CYS A 25 -4.40 29.04 -19.53
C CYS A 25 -3.25 29.62 -20.38
N ASN A 26 -2.12 28.92 -20.45
CA ASN A 26 -1.15 29.13 -21.52
C ASN A 26 -1.21 27.91 -22.44
N GLN A 27 -2.21 27.90 -23.32
CA GLN A 27 -2.27 27.02 -24.49
C GLN A 27 -1.36 27.61 -25.57
N GLN A 28 -0.19 27.00 -25.76
CA GLN A 28 0.53 27.12 -27.01
C GLN A 28 0.04 25.98 -27.91
N ALA A 29 -0.75 26.35 -28.90
CA ALA A 29 -1.15 25.47 -29.97
C ALA A 29 0.09 25.09 -30.80
N SER A 30 0.31 23.80 -30.97
CA SER A 30 1.01 23.24 -32.12
C SER A 30 0.42 21.85 -32.33
N GLU A 31 -0.51 21.76 -33.28
CA GLU A 31 -0.91 20.48 -33.87
C GLU A 31 0.31 19.93 -34.64
N PRO A 32 0.46 18.61 -34.71
CA PRO A 32 0.06 18.00 -35.96
C PRO A 32 -0.84 16.78 -35.79
N SER A 33 -1.69 16.67 -36.79
CA SER A 33 -2.51 15.54 -37.18
C SER A 33 -1.71 14.22 -37.26
N GLY A 34 -2.32 13.16 -36.74
CA GLY A 34 -2.31 11.87 -37.42
C GLY A 34 -1.41 10.78 -36.82
N GLU A 35 -2.10 9.71 -36.45
CA GLU A 35 -1.67 8.30 -36.53
C GLU A 35 -1.26 7.61 -35.21
N SER A 36 -2.00 6.53 -34.96
CA SER A 36 -2.04 5.70 -33.77
C SER A 36 -0.72 4.97 -33.50
N THR A 37 -0.25 5.02 -32.26
CA THR A 37 0.37 3.88 -31.55
C THR A 37 0.42 4.21 -30.06
N PRO A 38 -0.28 3.49 -29.16
CA PRO A 38 0.03 3.58 -27.74
C PRO A 38 1.20 2.66 -27.43
N VAL A 39 2.38 3.26 -27.28
CA VAL A 39 3.49 2.71 -26.48
C VAL A 39 3.88 3.78 -25.46
N ALA A 40 4.40 3.34 -24.31
CA ALA A 40 4.69 4.03 -23.04
C ALA A 40 3.57 3.79 -22.00
N GLU A 41 3.68 2.86 -21.05
CA GLU A 41 4.85 2.45 -20.25
C GLU A 41 5.73 3.65 -19.87
N THR A 42 5.25 4.39 -18.87
CA THR A 42 6.07 5.37 -18.16
C THR A 42 6.65 4.70 -16.93
N ALA A 43 7.96 4.54 -17.02
CA ALA A 43 8.93 4.03 -16.07
C ALA A 43 8.70 4.41 -14.60
N HIS A 44 8.99 3.42 -13.75
CA HIS A 44 9.45 3.58 -12.38
C HIS A 44 10.88 4.14 -12.35
N ASP A 45 11.16 4.97 -11.35
CA ASP A 45 12.44 5.62 -11.01
C ASP A 45 12.34 5.85 -9.48
N ASP A 46 13.30 5.56 -8.60
CA ASP A 46 14.57 4.86 -8.60
C ASP A 46 14.83 4.52 -7.11
N HIS A 47 15.32 3.32 -6.81
CA HIS A 47 16.11 3.12 -5.59
C HIS A 47 17.30 2.23 -5.94
N GLU A 48 18.44 2.88 -6.15
CA GLU A 48 19.73 2.22 -6.21
C GLU A 48 20.06 1.60 -4.85
N GLY A 49 20.24 0.27 -4.81
CA GLY A 49 20.70 -0.41 -3.60
C GLY A 49 20.72 -1.93 -3.68
N HIS A 50 21.73 -2.48 -4.35
CA HIS A 50 22.22 -3.86 -4.30
C HIS A 50 21.55 -4.92 -5.20
N ALA A 51 22.38 -5.43 -6.12
CA ALA A 51 22.14 -6.59 -6.93
C ALA A 51 21.96 -7.85 -6.08
N HIS A 52 20.74 -8.38 -6.11
CA HIS A 52 20.50 -9.81 -6.26
C HIS A 52 19.46 -9.94 -7.37
N ASP A 53 19.89 -10.42 -8.55
CA ASP A 53 19.02 -10.86 -9.65
C ASP A 53 18.23 -12.09 -9.17
N ASP A 54 17.24 -11.84 -8.33
CA ASP A 54 16.16 -12.74 -8.04
C ASP A 54 14.87 -11.94 -8.25
N PRO A 55 14.02 -12.32 -9.23
CA PRO A 55 12.79 -11.57 -9.54
C PRO A 55 11.81 -11.51 -8.35
N SER A 56 12.04 -12.30 -7.30
CA SER A 56 11.24 -12.34 -6.07
C SER A 56 11.63 -11.26 -5.05
N HIS A 57 12.79 -10.59 -5.18
CA HIS A 57 13.27 -9.60 -4.20
C HIS A 57 13.56 -8.19 -4.75
N GLY A 58 13.21 -7.91 -6.01
CA GLY A 58 13.48 -6.61 -6.65
C GLY A 58 12.40 -5.53 -6.46
N GLY A 59 11.31 -5.82 -5.73
CA GLY A 59 10.14 -4.94 -5.63
C GLY A 59 9.62 -4.74 -4.20
N TRP A 60 8.58 -3.93 -4.05
CA TRP A 60 8.00 -3.63 -2.73
C TRP A 60 7.17 -4.79 -2.13
N TRP A 61 6.87 -5.83 -2.92
CA TRP A 61 5.98 -6.93 -2.57
C TRP A 61 6.67 -8.28 -2.72
N CYS A 62 6.62 -9.10 -1.67
CA CYS A 62 7.12 -10.47 -1.69
C CYS A 62 6.03 -11.38 -2.25
N VAL A 63 6.22 -11.89 -3.47
CA VAL A 63 5.24 -12.74 -4.15
C VAL A 63 5.07 -14.08 -3.42
N GLU A 64 6.17 -14.67 -2.95
CA GLU A 64 6.18 -15.97 -2.28
C GLU A 64 5.42 -15.97 -0.95
N HIS A 65 5.52 -14.87 -0.19
CA HIS A 65 4.96 -14.79 1.16
C HIS A 65 3.70 -13.94 1.26
N GLY A 66 3.35 -13.20 0.20
CA GLY A 66 2.14 -12.38 0.12
C GLY A 66 2.14 -11.19 1.10
N ILE A 67 3.32 -10.59 1.33
CA ILE A 67 3.55 -9.51 2.31
C ILE A 67 4.50 -8.48 1.69
N PRO A 68 4.44 -7.19 2.03
CA PRO A 68 5.45 -6.22 1.60
C PRO A 68 6.86 -6.66 1.99
N GLU A 69 7.83 -6.56 1.07
CA GLU A 69 9.19 -7.12 1.25
C GLU A 69 9.86 -6.63 2.55
N GLU A 70 9.81 -5.33 2.79
CA GLU A 70 10.37 -4.70 3.99
C GLU A 70 9.74 -5.20 5.30
N GLU A 71 8.49 -5.66 5.26
CA GLU A 71 7.76 -6.17 6.42
C GLU A 71 7.82 -7.70 6.50
N CYS A 72 8.26 -8.40 5.45
CA CYS A 72 8.24 -9.85 5.40
C CYS A 72 9.25 -10.44 6.39
N SER A 73 8.77 -11.04 7.47
CA SER A 73 9.61 -11.67 8.49
C SER A 73 10.40 -12.88 8.00
N MET A 74 10.08 -13.41 6.82
CA MET A 74 10.77 -14.53 6.20
C MET A 74 11.91 -14.06 5.26
N CYS A 75 11.84 -12.83 4.76
CA CYS A 75 12.84 -12.26 3.84
C CYS A 75 13.73 -11.21 4.53
N SER A 76 13.16 -10.39 5.42
CA SER A 76 13.86 -9.35 6.16
C SER A 76 14.26 -9.80 7.56
N ALA A 77 15.57 -9.99 7.78
CA ALA A 77 16.12 -10.32 9.10
C ALA A 77 15.77 -9.24 10.14
N LYS A 78 15.76 -7.97 9.73
CA LYS A 78 15.34 -6.86 10.59
C LYS A 78 13.88 -7.00 11.02
N ALA A 79 12.98 -7.29 10.08
CA ALA A 79 11.57 -7.52 10.41
C ALA A 79 11.42 -8.71 11.37
N ALA A 80 12.11 -9.82 11.09
CA ALA A 80 12.11 -11.00 11.96
C ALA A 80 12.51 -10.67 13.40
N ASP A 81 13.62 -9.94 13.59
CA ASP A 81 14.11 -9.54 14.90
C ASP A 81 13.13 -8.61 15.62
N GLU A 82 12.51 -7.67 14.90
CA GLU A 82 11.49 -6.79 15.47
C GLU A 82 10.24 -7.55 15.93
N PHE A 83 9.78 -8.54 15.16
CA PHE A 83 8.63 -9.36 15.54
C PHE A 83 8.94 -10.28 16.72
N LYS A 84 10.13 -10.90 16.75
CA LYS A 84 10.61 -11.66 17.90
C LYS A 84 10.70 -10.81 19.16
N ALA A 85 11.24 -9.60 19.07
CA ALA A 85 11.32 -8.68 20.20
C ALA A 85 9.93 -8.26 20.74
N LYS A 86 8.92 -8.23 19.86
CA LYS A 86 7.52 -7.94 20.22
C LYS A 86 6.76 -9.17 20.73
N GLY A 87 7.37 -10.37 20.71
CA GLY A 87 6.72 -11.64 21.04
C GLY A 87 5.72 -12.12 19.99
N ASP A 88 5.76 -11.56 18.78
CA ASP A 88 4.90 -11.91 17.65
C ASP A 88 5.62 -12.92 16.74
N TRP A 89 5.96 -14.08 17.27
CA TRP A 89 6.74 -15.09 16.55
C TRP A 89 6.09 -16.47 16.62
N CYS A 90 5.88 -17.08 15.45
CA CYS A 90 5.42 -18.44 15.30
C CYS A 90 6.64 -19.37 15.21
N GLU A 91 6.97 -20.08 16.29
CA GLU A 91 8.11 -21.00 16.32
C GLU A 91 7.95 -22.19 15.37
N GLU A 92 6.73 -22.68 15.19
CA GLU A 92 6.44 -23.85 14.34
C GLU A 92 6.71 -23.57 12.85
N HIS A 93 6.45 -22.34 12.41
CA HIS A 93 6.53 -21.93 11.01
C HIS A 93 7.60 -20.87 10.73
N ASN A 94 8.46 -20.56 11.72
CA ASN A 94 9.61 -19.66 11.61
C ASN A 94 9.31 -18.32 10.93
N ARG A 95 8.19 -17.70 11.32
CA ARG A 95 7.76 -16.40 10.80
C ARG A 95 7.01 -15.62 11.87
N ALA A 96 6.79 -14.33 11.65
CA ALA A 96 5.98 -13.54 12.56
C ALA A 96 4.58 -14.16 12.72
N GLU A 97 4.07 -14.26 13.94
CA GLU A 97 2.79 -14.90 14.21
C GLU A 97 1.65 -14.17 13.47
N SER A 98 1.65 -12.84 13.48
CA SER A 98 0.73 -12.01 12.68
C SER A 98 0.83 -12.19 11.15
N GLN A 99 1.90 -12.82 10.67
CA GLN A 99 2.15 -13.13 9.27
C GLN A 99 1.94 -14.62 8.96
N CYS A 100 1.71 -15.47 9.97
CA CYS A 100 1.62 -16.90 9.76
C CYS A 100 0.24 -17.31 9.23
N PHE A 101 0.13 -17.42 7.90
CA PHE A 101 -1.11 -17.82 7.21
C PHE A 101 -1.39 -19.32 7.36
N ILE A 102 -0.37 -20.12 7.72
CA ILE A 102 -0.54 -21.55 7.99
C ILE A 102 -1.34 -21.76 9.29
N CYS A 103 -1.03 -20.98 10.34
CA CYS A 103 -1.78 -21.03 11.60
C CYS A 103 -3.15 -20.38 11.49
N ASP A 104 -3.28 -19.29 10.73
CA ASP A 104 -4.54 -18.57 10.53
C ASP A 104 -4.59 -17.93 9.13
N PRO A 105 -5.26 -18.58 8.16
CA PRO A 105 -5.37 -18.08 6.80
C PRO A 105 -6.03 -16.70 6.68
N SER A 106 -6.83 -16.28 7.66
CA SER A 106 -7.53 -14.97 7.61
C SER A 106 -6.56 -13.79 7.69
N ARG A 107 -5.35 -14.00 8.21
CA ARG A 107 -4.29 -12.98 8.27
C ARG A 107 -3.85 -12.51 6.88
N ALA A 108 -3.98 -13.35 5.85
CA ALA A 108 -3.66 -13.00 4.47
C ALA A 108 -4.56 -11.88 3.93
N GLU A 109 -5.82 -11.79 4.37
CA GLU A 109 -6.75 -10.76 3.89
C GLU A 109 -6.25 -9.33 4.14
N LYS A 110 -5.56 -9.11 5.27
CA LYS A 110 -4.98 -7.80 5.58
C LYS A 110 -4.00 -7.38 4.49
N PHE A 111 -3.12 -8.29 4.10
CA PHE A 111 -2.07 -8.02 3.12
C PHE A 111 -2.64 -7.94 1.70
N ALA A 112 -3.63 -8.77 1.36
CA ALA A 112 -4.35 -8.67 0.09
C ALA A 112 -5.03 -7.30 -0.08
N LYS A 113 -5.70 -6.80 0.97
CA LYS A 113 -6.32 -5.46 0.97
C LYS A 113 -5.27 -4.34 0.83
N LEU A 114 -4.11 -4.49 1.49
CA LEU A 114 -3.00 -3.55 1.35
C LEU A 114 -2.47 -3.52 -0.09
N TYR A 115 -2.32 -4.69 -0.71
CA TYR A 115 -1.90 -4.82 -2.10
C TYR A 115 -2.90 -4.17 -3.05
N GLU A 116 -4.17 -4.54 -2.95
CA GLU A 116 -5.25 -3.98 -3.78
C GLU A 116 -5.35 -2.46 -3.63
N ALA A 117 -5.18 -1.94 -2.42
CA ALA A 117 -5.21 -0.50 -2.18
C ALA A 117 -4.06 0.24 -2.88
N LYS A 118 -2.89 -0.40 -3.04
CA LYS A 118 -1.71 0.21 -3.69
C LYS A 118 -1.69 -0.01 -5.20
N VAL A 119 -2.12 -1.18 -5.67
CA VAL A 119 -1.95 -1.62 -7.07
C VAL A 119 -3.26 -1.57 -7.87
N GLY A 120 -4.42 -1.62 -7.20
CA GLY A 120 -5.75 -1.58 -7.81
C GLY A 120 -6.31 -2.94 -8.26
N HIS A 121 -5.61 -4.04 -7.98
CA HIS A 121 -6.07 -5.41 -8.24
C HIS A 121 -5.53 -6.37 -7.18
N ALA A 122 -6.08 -7.59 -7.12
CA ALA A 122 -5.68 -8.63 -6.16
C ALA A 122 -4.20 -9.01 -6.28
N PRO A 123 -3.52 -9.42 -5.19
CA PRO A 123 -2.14 -9.87 -5.26
C PRO A 123 -1.98 -11.10 -6.17
N PRO A 124 -0.79 -11.28 -6.77
CA PRO A 124 -0.48 -12.50 -7.51
C PRO A 124 -0.67 -13.73 -6.59
N LYS A 125 -1.16 -14.83 -7.17
CA LYS A 125 -1.25 -16.11 -6.46
C LYS A 125 0.14 -16.73 -6.32
N HIS A 126 0.34 -17.50 -5.25
CA HIS A 126 1.55 -18.28 -5.02
C HIS A 126 1.44 -19.60 -5.78
N GLU A 127 2.55 -20.08 -6.34
CA GLU A 127 2.57 -21.21 -7.29
C GLU A 127 2.24 -22.58 -6.66
N ASP A 128 2.00 -22.64 -5.35
CA ASP A 128 1.61 -23.86 -4.62
C ASP A 128 0.08 -24.09 -4.54
N ASP A 129 -0.72 -23.23 -5.18
CA ASP A 129 -2.19 -23.27 -5.19
C ASP A 129 -2.83 -24.14 -6.32
N GLU A 130 -2.05 -24.99 -7.02
CA GLU A 130 -2.55 -25.90 -8.08
C GLU A 130 -2.69 -27.38 -7.67
#